data_AF-A0A2N2D6V1-F1
#
_entry.id   AF-A0A2N2D6V1-F1
#
_cell.length_a   1.000
_cell.length_b   1.000
_cell.length_c   1.000
_cell.angle_alpha   90.00
_cell.angle_beta   90.00
_cell.angle_gamma   90.00
#
_symmetry.space_group_name_H-M   'P 1'
#
loop_
_entity.id
_entity.type
_entity.pdbx_description
1 polymer ?
#
loop_
_entity_poly.entity_id
_entity_poly.type
_entity_poly.pdbx_seq_one_letter_code
_entity_poly.pdbx_strand_id
1 'polypeptide(L)'
;MNPSESGAFSEGSYDILAYTSWTLAVKYSGNSGEMVSVQLQTCALSGGAATSSDYVFDSSGTFVSGNWAFFTAAITPRYARLYYVDTGTASGSLYTYLQAQN
;
A
#
# COMPACT_ATOMS: atom_id res chain seq x y z
N MET A 1 -1.13 10.45 -4.83
CA MET A 1 0.30 10.87 -4.82
C MET A 1 0.88 10.63 -6.21
N ASN A 2 1.76 11.51 -6.69
CA ASN A 2 2.53 11.28 -7.91
C ASN A 2 3.69 10.31 -7.58
N PRO A 3 3.82 9.19 -8.31
CA PRO A 3 4.84 8.17 -8.12
C PRO A 3 6.22 8.59 -8.64
N SER A 4 6.49 9.87 -8.88
CA SER A 4 7.84 10.30 -9.31
C SER A 4 8.87 10.28 -8.18
N GLU A 5 8.50 9.88 -6.96
CA GLU A 5 9.38 9.81 -5.78
C GLU A 5 9.04 8.58 -4.94
N SER A 6 10.07 7.80 -4.51
CA SER A 6 9.89 6.68 -3.57
C SER A 6 9.45 7.18 -2.20
N GLY A 7 8.49 6.52 -1.56
CA GLY A 7 8.04 6.94 -0.24
C GLY A 7 6.84 6.19 0.29
N ALA A 8 6.63 6.29 1.61
CA ALA A 8 5.38 5.86 2.21
C ALA A 8 4.24 6.72 1.66
N PHE A 9 3.11 6.09 1.34
CA PHE A 9 1.93 6.84 0.96
C PHE A 9 1.52 7.73 2.14
N SER A 10 1.49 9.05 1.91
CA SER A 10 1.34 10.06 2.97
C SER A 10 -0.04 10.06 3.65
N GLU A 11 -1.01 9.30 3.14
CA GLU A 11 -2.36 9.16 3.72
C GLU A 11 -2.63 7.74 4.26
N GLY A 12 -2.03 7.44 5.41
CA GLY A 12 -2.68 6.53 6.35
C GLY A 12 -2.06 5.15 6.44
N SER A 13 -1.35 4.95 7.54
CA SER A 13 -1.44 3.67 8.23
C SER A 13 -2.92 3.31 8.45
N TYR A 14 -3.29 2.10 8.10
CA TYR A 14 -4.60 1.54 8.40
C TYR A 14 -4.48 0.70 9.67
N ASP A 15 -5.22 1.04 10.72
CA ASP A 15 -5.42 0.14 11.86
C ASP A 15 -6.42 -0.93 11.42
N ILE A 16 -5.91 -2.15 11.20
CA ILE A 16 -6.71 -3.25 10.65
C ILE A 16 -7.07 -4.31 11.69
N LEU A 17 -6.62 -4.14 12.95
CA LEU A 17 -6.80 -5.12 14.02
C LEU A 17 -8.27 -5.43 14.33
N ALA A 18 -9.15 -4.46 14.09
CA ALA A 18 -10.58 -4.60 14.34
C ALA A 18 -11.31 -5.47 13.29
N TYR A 19 -10.71 -5.68 12.11
CA TYR A 19 -11.37 -6.34 10.98
C TYR A 19 -11.07 -7.83 10.94
N THR A 20 -12.11 -8.65 10.71
CA THR A 20 -11.96 -10.10 10.49
C THR A 20 -11.41 -10.41 9.10
N SER A 21 -11.61 -9.52 8.14
CA SER A 21 -10.96 -9.56 6.83
C SER A 21 -10.74 -8.15 6.29
N TRP A 22 -9.64 -7.96 5.57
CA TRP A 22 -9.31 -6.69 4.93
C TRP A 22 -8.44 -6.89 3.69
N THR A 23 -8.51 -5.93 2.78
CA THR A 23 -7.64 -5.81 1.61
C THR A 23 -7.35 -4.34 1.33
N LEU A 24 -6.18 -4.06 0.76
CA LEU A 24 -5.89 -2.74 0.19
C LEU A 24 -5.99 -2.81 -1.32
N ALA A 25 -7.04 -2.20 -1.86
CA ALA A 25 -7.21 -2.05 -3.29
C ALA A 25 -6.34 -0.89 -3.77
N VAL A 26 -5.55 -1.13 -4.82
CA VAL A 26 -4.63 -0.16 -5.41
C VAL A 26 -4.90 -0.06 -6.90
N LYS A 27 -4.96 1.17 -7.40
CA LYS A 27 -5.05 1.46 -8.84
C LYS A 27 -4.02 2.49 -9.22
N TYR A 28 -3.35 2.22 -10.34
CA TYR A 28 -2.44 3.15 -10.98
C TYR A 28 -3.12 3.80 -12.21
N SER A 29 -2.94 5.11 -12.37
CA SER A 29 -3.49 5.87 -13.51
C SER A 29 -2.44 6.42 -14.46
N GLY A 30 -1.26 5.78 -14.55
CA GLY A 30 -0.23 6.19 -15.51
C GLY A 30 -0.63 5.98 -16.95
N ASN A 31 0.30 6.28 -17.87
CA ASN A 31 0.06 6.01 -19.28
C ASN A 31 0.06 4.50 -19.55
N SER A 32 -0.47 4.11 -20.72
CA SER A 32 -0.43 2.72 -21.17
C SER A 32 1.03 2.24 -21.27
N GLY A 33 1.33 1.07 -20.69
CA GLY A 33 2.67 0.50 -20.63
C GLY A 33 3.53 0.98 -19.46
N GLU A 34 3.11 2.02 -18.73
CA GLU A 34 3.77 2.41 -17.49
C GLU A 34 3.37 1.47 -16.35
N MET A 35 4.32 1.27 -15.45
CA MET A 35 4.18 0.41 -14.29
C MET A 35 4.70 1.12 -13.05
N VAL A 36 4.19 0.67 -11.91
CA VAL A 36 4.65 1.10 -10.58
C VAL A 36 4.81 -0.12 -9.71
N SER A 37 5.89 -0.17 -8.93
CA SER A 37 6.08 -1.15 -7.88
C SER A 37 5.60 -0.59 -6.54
N VAL A 38 4.72 -1.33 -5.87
CA VAL A 38 4.20 -0.99 -4.55
C VAL A 38 4.54 -2.12 -3.59
N GLN A 39 4.92 -1.77 -2.37
CA GLN A 39 5.10 -2.70 -1.27
C GLN A 39 3.95 -2.53 -0.29
N LEU A 40 3.39 -3.66 0.16
CA LEU A 40 2.66 -3.71 1.42
C LEU A 40 3.69 -3.78 2.53
N GLN A 41 3.56 -2.89 3.50
CA GLN A 41 4.33 -2.94 4.73
C GLN A 41 3.38 -3.08 5.92
N THR A 42 3.77 -3.87 6.90
CA THR A 42 2.95 -4.21 8.05
C THR A 42 3.67 -3.94 9.36
N CYS A 43 2.91 -3.79 10.44
CA CYS A 43 3.43 -3.52 11.77
C CYS A 43 2.53 -4.17 12.84
N ALA A 44 3.14 -4.75 13.87
CA ALA A 44 2.46 -5.50 14.93
C ALA A 44 2.43 -4.77 16.29
N LEU A 45 2.70 -3.46 16.33
CA LEU A 45 2.87 -2.73 17.59
C LEU A 45 1.66 -2.84 18.55
N SER A 46 1.92 -3.19 19.81
CA SER A 46 0.92 -3.17 20.87
C SER A 46 0.96 -1.84 21.64
N GLY A 47 0.44 -0.76 21.04
CA GLY A 47 0.31 0.57 21.66
C GLY A 47 0.84 1.69 20.77
N GLY A 48 0.43 2.93 21.05
CA GLY A 48 0.86 4.12 20.29
C GLY A 48 0.45 4.12 18.81
N ALA A 49 0.72 5.24 18.13
CA ALA A 49 0.65 5.29 16.65
C ALA A 49 1.97 4.77 16.07
N ALA A 50 1.90 3.91 15.05
CA ALA A 50 3.09 3.39 14.38
C ALA A 50 3.87 4.50 13.67
N THR A 51 5.20 4.45 13.76
CA THR A 51 6.16 5.33 13.07
C THR A 51 6.78 4.60 11.87
N SER A 52 7.51 5.33 11.02
CA SER A 52 8.05 4.74 9.78
C SER A 52 9.04 3.59 9.97
N SER A 53 9.77 3.53 11.08
CA SER A 53 10.72 2.46 11.41
C SER A 53 10.05 1.17 11.88
N ASP A 54 8.77 1.23 12.24
CA ASP A 54 8.04 0.09 12.79
C ASP A 54 7.47 -0.85 11.73
N TYR A 55 7.49 -0.38 10.47
CA TYR A 55 6.94 -1.11 9.34
C TYR A 55 7.99 -2.02 8.72
N VAL A 56 7.62 -3.28 8.56
CA VAL A 56 8.40 -4.28 7.84
C VAL A 56 7.75 -4.56 6.49
N PHE A 57 8.58 -4.91 5.52
CA PHE A 57 8.11 -5.42 4.24
C PHE A 57 7.30 -6.71 4.44
N ASP A 58 6.11 -6.78 3.85
CA ASP A 58 5.27 -7.98 3.83
C ASP A 58 5.25 -8.59 2.42
N SER A 59 4.84 -7.80 1.44
CA SER A 59 4.69 -8.24 0.05
C SER A 59 4.83 -7.08 -0.93
N SER A 60 4.96 -7.37 -2.23
CA SER A 60 5.02 -6.37 -3.29
C SER A 60 4.20 -6.78 -4.51
N GLY A 61 3.79 -5.78 -5.29
CA GLY A 61 3.10 -5.97 -6.55
C GLY A 61 3.46 -4.89 -7.55
N THR A 62 3.40 -5.24 -8.84
CA THR A 62 3.55 -4.30 -9.95
C THR A 62 2.18 -3.99 -10.54
N PHE A 63 1.83 -2.71 -10.63
CA PHE A 63 0.53 -2.25 -11.10
C PHE A 63 0.69 -1.56 -12.44
N VAL A 64 0.01 -2.10 -13.45
CA VAL A 64 -0.17 -1.46 -14.75
C VAL A 64 -1.36 -0.50 -14.70
N SER A 65 -1.35 0.49 -15.58
CA SER A 65 -2.43 1.48 -15.64
C SER A 65 -3.82 0.87 -15.84
N GLY A 66 -4.82 1.45 -15.17
CA GLY A 66 -6.24 1.30 -15.50
C GLY A 66 -7.02 0.33 -14.62
N ASN A 67 -6.38 -0.70 -14.07
CA ASN A 67 -7.03 -1.74 -13.28
C ASN A 67 -6.79 -1.59 -11.77
N TRP A 68 -7.78 -2.05 -10.99
CA TRP A 68 -7.62 -2.27 -9.56
C TRP A 68 -6.96 -3.63 -9.34
N ALA A 69 -6.02 -3.68 -8.41
CA ALA A 69 -5.49 -4.93 -7.86
C ALA A 69 -5.40 -4.83 -6.34
N PHE A 70 -5.32 -5.98 -5.68
CA PHE A 70 -5.50 -6.08 -4.23
C PHE A 70 -4.23 -6.58 -3.54
N PHE A 71 -3.90 -5.94 -2.42
CA PHE A 71 -2.96 -6.46 -1.44
C PHE A 71 -3.71 -7.13 -0.29
N THR A 72 -3.13 -8.24 0.15
CA THR A 72 -3.44 -8.93 1.41
C THR A 72 -2.14 -9.08 2.18
N ALA A 73 -2.19 -8.99 3.51
CA ALA A 73 -1.02 -9.31 4.31
C ALA A 73 -0.84 -10.82 4.44
N ALA A 74 0.40 -11.27 4.46
CA ALA A 74 0.73 -12.66 4.76
C ALA A 74 0.58 -12.99 6.25
N ILE A 75 0.55 -11.97 7.11
CA ILE A 75 0.38 -12.08 8.56
C ILE A 75 -0.91 -11.38 9.02
N THR A 76 -1.24 -11.51 10.30
CA THR A 76 -2.24 -10.66 10.97
C THR A 76 -1.54 -9.48 11.64
N PRO A 77 -1.37 -8.33 10.96
CA PRO A 77 -0.77 -7.18 11.60
C PRO A 77 -1.79 -6.40 12.42
N ARG A 78 -1.32 -5.40 13.17
CA ARG A 78 -2.20 -4.36 13.68
C ARG A 78 -2.36 -3.24 12.65
N TYR A 79 -1.24 -2.81 12.09
CA TYR A 79 -1.19 -1.71 11.13
C TYR A 79 -0.69 -2.19 9.76
N ALA A 80 -1.25 -1.63 8.71
CA ALA A 80 -0.80 -1.83 7.34
C ALA A 80 -0.63 -0.49 6.62
N ARG A 81 0.35 -0.39 5.73
CA ARG A 81 0.52 0.77 4.84
C ARG A 81 1.07 0.36 3.48
N LEU A 82 0.91 1.23 2.50
CA LEU A 82 1.56 1.10 1.20
C LEU A 82 2.85 1.94 1.16
N TYR A 83 3.91 1.35 0.64
CA TYR A 83 5.17 2.03 0.34
C TYR A 83 5.45 1.95 -1.15
N TYR A 84 5.55 3.09 -1.81
CA TYR A 84 5.83 3.18 -3.24
C TYR A 84 7.33 3.11 -3.51
N VAL A 85 7.70 2.31 -4.50
CA VAL A 85 9.07 2.21 -4.99
C VAL A 85 9.14 2.84 -6.38
N ASP A 86 9.97 3.86 -6.50
CA ASP A 86 10.19 4.56 -7.77
C ASP A 86 10.76 3.63 -8.84
N THR A 87 10.13 3.67 -10.01
CA THR A 87 10.53 2.89 -11.18
C THR A 87 11.03 3.76 -12.33
N GLY A 88 11.02 5.10 -12.19
CA GLY A 88 11.55 6.06 -13.17
C GLY A 88 10.68 6.27 -14.42
N THR A 89 9.67 5.42 -14.65
CA THR A 89 8.74 5.53 -15.79
C THR A 89 7.33 5.98 -15.38
N ALA A 90 7.11 6.27 -14.11
CA ALA A 90 5.77 6.46 -13.59
C ALA A 90 5.29 7.92 -13.68
N SER A 91 4.21 8.19 -14.43
CA SER A 91 3.66 9.55 -14.62
C SER A 91 2.29 9.82 -13.99
N GLY A 92 1.52 8.76 -13.69
CA GLY A 92 0.14 8.87 -13.19
C GLY A 92 -0.01 9.12 -11.69
N SER A 93 -1.16 8.75 -11.12
CA SER A 93 -1.41 8.76 -9.68
C SER A 93 -1.72 7.37 -9.17
N LEU A 94 -1.39 7.11 -7.91
CA LEU A 94 -1.88 5.96 -7.16
C LEU A 94 -3.14 6.33 -6.37
N TYR A 95 -4.15 5.48 -6.51
CA TYR A 95 -5.38 5.48 -5.72
C TYR A 95 -5.37 4.26 -4.82
N THR A 96 -5.77 4.43 -3.56
CA THR A 96 -5.86 3.36 -2.57
C THR A 96 -7.24 3.38 -1.92
N TYR A 97 -7.75 2.20 -1.58
CA TYR A 97 -8.98 2.02 -0.83
C TYR A 97 -8.86 0.82 0.10
N LEU A 98 -9.16 1.03 1.39
CA LEU A 98 -9.30 -0.06 2.36
C LEU A 98 -10.69 -0.68 2.20
N GLN A 99 -10.73 -1.94 1.82
CA GLN A 99 -11.93 -2.76 1.87
C GLN A 99 -11.80 -3.71 3.06
N ALA A 100 -12.69 -3.57 4.06
CA ALA A 100 -12.63 -4.38 5.27
C ALA A 100 -14.02 -4.77 5.78
N GLN A 101 -14.08 -5.87 6.53
CA GLN A 101 -15.30 -6.41 7.15
C GLN A 101 -15.04 -6.72 8.63
N ASN A 102 -16.09 -6.59 9.44
CA ASN A 102 -16.11 -7.02 10.84
C ASN A 102 -16.88 -8.32 10.96
#